data_AF-A0A384J5A6-F1
#
_entry.id   AF-A0A384J5A6-F1
#
_cell.length_a   1.000
_cell.length_b   1.000
_cell.length_c   1.000
_cell.angle_alpha   90.00
_cell.angle_beta   90.00
_cell.angle_gamma   90.00
#
_symmetry.space_group_name_H-M   'P 1'
#
loop_
_entity.id
_entity.type
_entity.pdbx_description
1 polymer ?
#
loop_
_entity_poly.entity_id
_entity_poly.type
_entity_poly.pdbx_seq_one_letter_code
_entity_poly.pdbx_strand_id
1 'polypeptide(L)'
;MASEYAGAGLFRAANNIGDEFGNWDEDSNPGDQVLWYGQYKGHKYDQLPPSYVEWTIEKYLKSPDTASPNIKGFKALHDRKQVWIEKNVSKLPPPGKEIIWFGQHTGTAFDKLDYGYVMSLYNNYYKEGDRALPSVR
;
A
#
# COMPACT_ATOMS: atom_id res chain seq x y z
N MET A 1 -42.14 24.11 -3.85
CA MET A 1 -41.85 23.68 -2.47
C MET A 1 -40.67 22.73 -2.53
N ALA A 2 -39.59 23.08 -1.83
CA ALA A 2 -38.34 22.33 -1.83
C ALA A 2 -38.22 21.46 -0.58
N SER A 3 -37.45 20.38 -0.73
CA SER A 3 -36.72 19.62 0.28
C SER A 3 -37.45 18.52 1.07
N GLU A 4 -37.36 17.30 0.55
CA GLU A 4 -37.27 16.06 1.35
C GLU A 4 -36.00 15.29 0.94
N TYR A 5 -34.83 15.78 1.37
CA TYR A 5 -33.59 15.02 1.41
C TYR A 5 -32.98 15.15 2.80
N ALA A 6 -33.51 14.38 3.76
CA ALA A 6 -32.88 14.20 5.05
C ALA A 6 -33.34 12.87 5.65
N GLY A 7 -32.54 11.81 5.48
CA GLY A 7 -32.86 10.56 6.18
C GLY A 7 -32.07 9.30 5.78
N ALA A 8 -31.27 9.31 4.71
CA ALA A 8 -30.62 8.08 4.22
C ALA A 8 -29.08 8.06 4.28
N GLY A 9 -28.46 8.99 5.02
CA GLY A 9 -27.00 9.19 4.98
C GLY A 9 -26.22 8.81 6.24
N LEU A 10 -26.87 8.46 7.34
CA LEU A 10 -26.20 8.48 8.67
C LEU A 10 -26.20 7.14 9.44
N PHE A 11 -26.66 6.04 8.83
CA PHE A 11 -26.68 4.71 9.48
C PHE A 11 -25.92 3.60 8.73
N ARG A 12 -25.08 3.92 7.72
CA ARG A 12 -24.33 2.92 6.92
C ARG A 12 -22.86 2.71 7.34
N ALA A 13 -22.38 3.36 8.40
CA ALA A 13 -20.93 3.48 8.62
C ALA A 13 -20.28 2.53 9.66
N ALA A 14 -21.01 1.59 10.26
CA ALA A 14 -20.41 0.68 11.26
C ALA A 14 -20.76 -0.79 11.09
N ASN A 15 -21.98 -1.11 10.63
CA ASN A 15 -22.44 -2.50 10.54
C ASN A 15 -22.38 -3.10 9.12
N ASN A 16 -21.99 -2.31 8.10
CA ASN A 16 -21.98 -2.72 6.69
C ASN A 16 -20.57 -2.95 6.10
N ILE A 17 -19.50 -2.97 6.92
CA ILE A 17 -18.15 -3.25 6.37
C ILE A 17 -18.06 -4.70 5.86
N GLY A 18 -18.94 -5.61 6.32
CA GLY A 18 -18.97 -7.00 5.85
C GLY A 18 -19.79 -7.24 4.58
N ASP A 19 -20.71 -6.34 4.24
CA ASP A 19 -21.89 -6.67 3.43
C ASP A 19 -22.08 -5.73 2.22
N GLU A 20 -21.51 -4.52 2.24
CA GLU A 20 -21.53 -3.58 1.11
C GLU A 20 -20.23 -3.62 0.28
N PHE A 21 -19.35 -4.58 0.56
CA PHE A 21 -18.28 -4.97 -0.33
C PHE A 21 -18.60 -6.35 -0.90
N GLY A 22 -19.26 -6.36 -2.06
CA GLY A 22 -19.82 -7.55 -2.69
C GLY A 22 -18.84 -8.71 -2.77
N ASN A 23 -19.38 -9.92 -2.60
CA ASN A 23 -18.82 -11.23 -2.96
C ASN A 23 -17.35 -11.16 -3.38
N TRP A 24 -16.47 -11.04 -2.40
CA TRP A 24 -15.06 -10.93 -2.66
C TRP A 24 -14.54 -12.29 -3.10
N ASP A 25 -14.21 -12.39 -4.37
CA ASP A 25 -13.39 -13.49 -4.87
C ASP A 25 -12.09 -13.53 -4.04
N GLU A 26 -11.88 -14.63 -3.32
CA GLU A 26 -10.75 -14.84 -2.41
C GLU A 26 -9.41 -14.77 -3.18
N ASP A 27 -9.47 -15.00 -4.50
CA ASP A 27 -8.32 -14.94 -5.41
C ASP A 27 -7.96 -13.52 -5.87
N SER A 28 -8.86 -12.54 -5.72
CA SER A 28 -8.63 -11.17 -6.18
C SER A 28 -7.57 -10.45 -5.36
N ASN A 29 -6.61 -9.78 -6.03
CA ASN A 29 -5.58 -8.96 -5.41
C ASN A 29 -6.21 -7.79 -4.64
N PRO A 30 -6.10 -7.73 -3.29
CA PRO A 30 -6.64 -6.61 -2.51
C PRO A 30 -6.01 -5.26 -2.90
N GLY A 31 -4.82 -5.32 -3.50
CA GLY A 31 -4.12 -4.17 -4.07
C GLY A 31 -4.88 -3.43 -5.17
N ASP A 32 -5.82 -4.08 -5.85
CA ASP A 32 -6.66 -3.47 -6.89
C ASP A 32 -7.85 -2.70 -6.34
N GLN A 33 -8.11 -2.77 -5.04
CA GLN A 33 -9.22 -2.05 -4.42
C GLN A 33 -9.01 -0.54 -4.51
N VAL A 34 -10.00 0.15 -5.08
CA VAL A 34 -10.02 1.61 -5.20
C VAL A 34 -10.51 2.24 -3.90
N LEU A 35 -9.72 3.17 -3.35
CA LEU A 35 -10.12 3.95 -2.19
C LEU A 35 -11.24 4.94 -2.53
N TRP A 36 -12.25 5.04 -1.67
CA TRP A 36 -13.36 5.98 -1.84
C TRP A 36 -13.29 7.20 -0.90
N TYR A 37 -12.21 7.29 -0.10
CA TYR A 37 -11.98 8.30 0.93
C TYR A 37 -10.53 8.79 0.96
N GLY A 38 -10.28 9.84 1.77
CA GLY A 38 -8.94 10.36 2.02
C GLY A 38 -8.32 11.09 0.83
N GLN A 39 -7.04 11.43 0.97
CA GLN A 39 -6.27 12.17 -0.04
C GLN A 39 -6.14 11.40 -1.36
N TYR A 40 -6.12 10.07 -1.30
CA TYR A 40 -5.94 9.18 -2.46
C TYR A 40 -7.24 8.55 -2.94
N LYS A 41 -8.38 9.22 -2.72
CA LYS A 41 -9.66 8.80 -3.31
C LYS A 41 -9.50 8.58 -4.81
N GLY A 42 -10.07 7.49 -5.33
CA GLY A 42 -10.00 7.09 -6.73
C GLY A 42 -8.73 6.32 -7.13
N HIS A 43 -7.77 6.14 -6.21
CA HIS A 43 -6.56 5.36 -6.47
C HIS A 43 -6.69 3.94 -5.91
N LYS A 44 -6.04 2.99 -6.57
CA LYS A 44 -5.89 1.63 -6.07
C LYS A 44 -4.94 1.59 -4.87
N TYR A 45 -5.09 0.59 -4.01
CA TYR A 45 -4.20 0.39 -2.88
C TYR A 45 -2.73 0.20 -3.29
N ASP A 46 -2.45 -0.60 -4.32
CA ASP A 46 -1.08 -0.82 -4.83
C ASP A 46 -0.47 0.43 -5.52
N GLN A 47 -1.26 1.50 -5.73
CA GLN A 47 -0.79 2.75 -6.30
C GLN A 47 -0.45 3.80 -5.24
N LEU A 48 -0.65 3.48 -3.95
CA LEU A 48 -0.43 4.42 -2.87
C LEU A 48 1.07 4.58 -2.59
N PRO A 49 1.54 5.81 -2.29
CA PRO A 49 2.92 6.00 -1.84
C PRO A 49 3.17 5.22 -0.55
N PRO A 50 4.34 4.55 -0.40
CA PRO A 50 4.66 3.81 0.81
C PRO A 50 4.55 4.65 2.09
N SER A 51 4.95 5.92 2.03
CA SER A 51 4.85 6.86 3.15
C SER A 51 3.41 7.15 3.58
N TYR A 52 2.45 7.12 2.66
CA TYR A 52 1.02 7.28 2.99
C TYR A 52 0.45 6.02 3.65
N VAL A 53 0.84 4.85 3.15
CA VAL A 53 0.47 3.56 3.74
C VAL A 53 0.99 3.51 5.18
N GLU A 54 2.28 3.73 5.38
CA GLU A 54 2.95 3.74 6.69
C GLU A 54 2.27 4.72 7.66
N TRP A 55 2.09 5.98 7.24
CA TRP A 55 1.43 6.99 8.06
C TRP A 55 0.01 6.57 8.49
N THR A 56 -0.76 5.95 7.60
CA THR A 56 -2.12 5.50 7.91
C THR A 56 -2.12 4.34 8.90
N ILE A 57 -1.18 3.41 8.76
CA ILE A 57 -0.99 2.29 9.69
C ILE A 57 -0.54 2.80 11.06
N GLU A 58 0.41 3.73 11.12
CA GLU A 58 0.81 4.36 12.38
C GLU A 58 -0.35 5.09 13.06
N LYS A 59 -1.16 5.81 12.28
CA LYS A 59 -2.37 6.49 12.78
C LYS A 59 -3.34 5.50 13.42
N TYR A 60 -3.53 4.32 12.81
CA TYR A 60 -4.32 3.24 13.42
C TYR A 60 -3.67 2.74 14.71
N LEU A 61 -2.38 2.39 14.68
CA LEU A 61 -1.68 1.79 15.82
C LEU A 61 -1.61 2.71 17.04
N LYS A 62 -1.54 4.03 16.84
CA LYS A 62 -1.54 5.02 17.93
C LYS A 62 -2.85 5.04 18.71
N SER A 63 -3.98 4.74 18.07
CA SER A 63 -5.30 4.82 18.71
C SER A 63 -6.32 3.91 18.00
N PRO A 64 -6.20 2.58 18.12
CA PRO A 64 -7.01 1.65 17.32
C PRO A 64 -8.51 1.72 17.68
N ASP A 65 -8.84 1.89 18.97
CA ASP A 65 -10.23 1.90 19.43
C ASP A 65 -10.99 3.13 18.92
N THR A 66 -10.33 4.28 18.90
CA THR A 66 -10.90 5.57 18.51
C THR A 66 -10.60 5.98 17.06
N ALA A 67 -9.87 5.15 16.32
CA ALA A 67 -9.60 5.37 14.90
C ALA A 67 -10.90 5.52 14.10
N SER A 68 -10.90 6.42 13.12
CA SER A 68 -12.05 6.61 12.24
C SER A 68 -12.35 5.33 11.45
N PRO A 69 -13.61 5.10 11.02
CA PRO A 69 -13.98 3.93 10.21
C PRO A 69 -13.09 3.77 8.96
N ASN A 70 -12.69 4.88 8.34
CA ASN A 70 -11.80 4.88 7.19
C ASN A 70 -10.38 4.38 7.52
N ILE A 71 -9.83 4.74 8.68
CA ILE A 71 -8.52 4.25 9.11
C ILE A 71 -8.60 2.76 9.47
N LYS A 72 -9.67 2.34 10.14
CA LYS A 72 -9.93 0.91 10.45
C LYS A 72 -10.08 0.08 9.16
N GLY A 73 -10.86 0.57 8.21
CA GLY A 73 -11.02 -0.06 6.89
C GLY A 73 -9.71 -0.13 6.11
N PHE A 74 -8.88 0.91 6.16
CA PHE A 74 -7.56 0.91 5.55
C PHE A 74 -6.66 -0.18 6.15
N LYS A 75 -6.64 -0.31 7.48
CA LYS A 75 -5.85 -1.35 8.17
C LYS A 75 -6.30 -2.75 7.77
N ALA A 76 -7.61 -3.00 7.74
CA ALA A 76 -8.16 -4.29 7.32
C ALA A 76 -7.76 -4.64 5.87
N LEU A 77 -7.80 -3.65 4.96
CA LEU A 77 -7.35 -3.81 3.58
C LEU A 77 -5.85 -4.13 3.50
N HIS A 78 -5.02 -3.40 4.25
CA HIS A 78 -3.59 -3.65 4.37
C HIS A 78 -3.30 -5.08 4.84
N ASP A 79 -3.94 -5.54 5.91
CA ASP A 79 -3.71 -6.88 6.47
C ASP A 79 -4.12 -7.97 5.49
N ARG A 80 -5.25 -7.79 4.80
CA ARG A 80 -5.68 -8.68 3.74
C ARG A 80 -4.65 -8.75 2.60
N LYS A 81 -4.06 -7.62 2.21
CA LYS A 81 -3.00 -7.59 1.20
C LYS A 81 -1.78 -8.40 1.66
N GLN A 82 -1.36 -8.28 2.92
CA GLN A 82 -0.23 -9.06 3.45
C GLN A 82 -0.50 -10.57 3.39
N VAL A 83 -1.69 -11.00 3.86
CA VAL A 83 -2.09 -12.42 3.77
C VAL A 83 -2.19 -12.89 2.31
N TRP A 84 -2.68 -12.05 1.41
CA TRP A 84 -2.76 -12.39 -0.01
C TRP A 84 -1.37 -12.56 -0.63
N ILE A 85 -0.39 -11.70 -0.28
CA ILE A 85 1.01 -11.80 -0.70
C ILE A 85 1.60 -13.15 -0.27
N GLU A 86 1.40 -13.54 0.99
CA GLU A 86 1.90 -14.81 1.54
C GLU A 86 1.31 -16.03 0.81
N LYS A 87 0.02 -15.97 0.44
CA LYS A 87 -0.66 -17.05 -0.27
C LYS A 87 -0.37 -17.08 -1.77
N ASN A 88 -0.03 -15.93 -2.37
CA ASN A 88 0.07 -15.75 -3.82
C ASN A 88 1.48 -15.35 -4.27
N VAL A 89 2.52 -15.83 -3.58
CA VAL A 89 3.93 -15.53 -3.92
C VAL A 89 4.24 -15.78 -5.40
N SER A 90 3.65 -16.81 -6.02
CA SER A 90 3.81 -17.12 -7.44
C SER A 90 3.17 -16.11 -8.41
N LYS A 91 2.19 -15.32 -7.94
CA LYS A 91 1.54 -14.25 -8.71
C LYS A 91 2.24 -12.90 -8.54
N LEU A 92 3.19 -12.80 -7.61
CA LEU A 92 4.01 -11.60 -7.45
C LEU A 92 5.08 -11.55 -8.55
N PRO A 93 5.47 -10.35 -9.00
CA PRO A 93 6.65 -10.23 -9.82
C PRO A 93 7.84 -10.87 -9.08
N PRO A 94 8.68 -11.67 -9.77
CA PRO A 94 9.87 -12.26 -9.15
C PRO A 94 10.67 -11.19 -8.41
N PRO A 95 11.23 -11.51 -7.22
CA PRO A 95 12.09 -10.57 -6.50
C PRO A 95 13.18 -10.07 -7.45
N GLY A 96 13.32 -8.74 -7.51
CA GLY A 96 14.27 -8.07 -8.39
C GLY A 96 13.71 -7.63 -9.76
N LYS A 97 12.44 -7.90 -10.12
CA LYS A 97 11.87 -7.31 -11.36
C LYS A 97 11.59 -5.80 -11.29
N GLU A 98 11.76 -5.20 -10.12
CA GLU A 98 11.59 -3.76 -9.93
C GLU A 98 12.62 -2.99 -10.74
N ILE A 99 12.14 -1.99 -11.48
CA ILE A 99 12.99 -1.15 -12.34
C ILE A 99 13.71 -0.14 -11.47
N ILE A 100 15.03 -0.14 -11.57
CA ILE A 100 15.87 0.84 -10.91
C ILE A 100 15.65 2.20 -11.57
N TRP A 101 15.40 3.21 -10.75
CA TRP A 101 15.12 4.58 -11.19
C TRP A 101 16.27 5.55 -10.87
N PHE A 102 17.41 5.02 -10.42
CA PHE A 102 18.56 5.80 -9.97
C PHE A 102 19.90 5.23 -10.47
N GLY A 103 20.92 6.08 -10.46
CA GLY A 103 22.31 5.70 -10.77
C GLY A 103 22.50 5.20 -12.22
N GLN A 104 23.62 4.52 -12.44
CA GLN A 104 24.07 4.08 -13.77
C GLN A 104 23.17 3.01 -14.41
N HIS A 105 22.36 2.31 -13.61
CA HIS A 105 21.51 1.21 -14.07
C HIS A 105 20.02 1.59 -14.16
N THR A 106 19.72 2.90 -14.24
CA THR A 106 18.36 3.40 -14.46
C THR A 106 17.70 2.69 -15.66
N GLY A 107 16.46 2.21 -15.49
CA GLY A 107 15.72 1.46 -16.51
C GLY A 107 16.03 -0.04 -16.53
N THR A 108 16.92 -0.52 -15.68
CA THR A 108 17.26 -1.95 -15.55
C THR A 108 16.50 -2.56 -14.38
N ALA A 109 15.98 -3.77 -14.56
CA ALA A 109 15.40 -4.53 -13.46
C ALA A 109 16.50 -4.94 -12.47
N PHE A 110 16.22 -4.86 -11.16
CA PHE A 110 17.17 -5.20 -10.10
C PHE A 110 17.77 -6.62 -10.23
N ASP A 111 17.02 -7.59 -10.74
CA ASP A 111 17.44 -8.97 -11.00
C ASP A 111 18.42 -9.11 -12.18
N LYS A 112 18.57 -8.04 -12.98
CA LYS A 112 19.54 -7.95 -14.07
C LYS A 112 20.80 -7.17 -13.70
N LEU A 113 20.90 -6.68 -12.46
CA LEU A 113 22.12 -6.04 -12.01
C LEU A 113 23.26 -7.04 -11.89
N ASP A 114 24.46 -6.59 -12.26
CA ASP A 114 25.67 -7.33 -11.96
C ASP A 114 25.89 -7.42 -10.43
N TYR A 115 26.33 -8.60 -9.97
CA TYR A 115 26.56 -8.86 -8.55
C TYR A 115 27.56 -7.88 -7.92
N GLY A 116 28.58 -7.46 -8.67
CA GLY A 116 29.55 -6.46 -8.22
C GLY A 116 28.92 -5.09 -7.99
N TYR A 117 27.95 -4.70 -8.83
CA TYR A 117 27.20 -3.46 -8.65
C TYR A 117 26.26 -3.54 -7.44
N VAL A 118 25.53 -4.65 -7.25
CA VAL A 118 24.69 -4.87 -6.06
C VAL A 118 25.51 -4.78 -4.77
N MET A 119 26.69 -5.43 -4.75
CA MET A 119 27.58 -5.34 -3.59
C MET A 119 28.16 -3.95 -3.37
N SER A 120 28.36 -3.16 -4.42
CA SER A 120 28.78 -1.76 -4.28
C SER A 120 27.71 -0.91 -3.59
N LEU A 121 26.43 -1.09 -3.95
CA LEU A 121 25.31 -0.40 -3.31
C LEU A 121 25.23 -0.78 -1.82
N TYR A 122 25.29 -2.08 -1.53
CA TYR A 122 25.27 -2.57 -0.15
C TYR A 122 26.44 -2.02 0.68
N ASN A 123 27.65 -2.04 0.14
CA ASN A 123 28.84 -1.52 0.81
C ASN A 123 28.78 0.00 1.01
N ASN A 124 28.23 0.74 0.04
CA ASN A 124 28.05 2.19 0.16
C ASN A 124 27.04 2.54 1.25
N TYR A 125 25.90 1.84 1.30
CA TYR A 125 24.93 1.98 2.38
C TYR A 125 25.55 1.69 3.75
N TYR A 126 26.33 0.60 3.86
CA TYR A 126 26.95 0.23 5.15
C TYR A 126 28.08 1.19 5.58
N LYS A 127 28.79 1.80 4.62
CA LYS A 127 29.86 2.77 4.90
C LYS A 127 29.34 4.17 5.20
N GLU A 128 28.28 4.60 4.53
CA GLU A 128 27.78 5.97 4.62
C GLU A 128 26.55 6.10 5.53
N GLY A 129 25.86 4.99 5.84
CA GLY A 129 24.61 5.00 6.61
C GLY A 129 23.62 6.00 6.01
N ASP A 130 23.05 6.86 6.85
CA ASP A 130 22.16 7.95 6.40
C ASP A 130 22.83 8.98 5.49
N ARG A 131 24.16 9.02 5.35
CA ARG A 131 24.85 9.95 4.43
C ARG A 131 24.95 9.43 3.00
N ALA A 132 24.49 8.21 2.73
CA ALA A 132 24.39 7.70 1.37
C ALA A 132 23.57 8.67 0.51
N LEU A 133 24.03 8.92 -0.71
CA LEU A 133 23.41 9.83 -1.68
C LEU A 133 21.87 9.65 -1.70
N PRO A 134 21.07 10.73 -1.81
CA PRO A 134 19.61 10.65 -1.81
C PRO A 134 19.01 9.72 -2.86
N SER A 135 19.79 9.33 -3.86
CA SER A 135 19.45 8.38 -4.91
C SER A 135 19.71 6.91 -4.53
N VAL A 136 20.22 6.63 -3.33
CA VAL A 136 20.50 5.28 -2.80
C VAL A 136 19.70 5.00 -1.52
N ARG A 137 19.04 6.02 -0.96
CA ARG A 137 18.00 5.89 0.08
C ARG A 137 16.70 5.41 -0.55
#